data_AF-A0A4Z0GPL1-F1
#
_entry.id   AF-A0A4Z0GPL1-F1
#
_cell.length_a   1.000
_cell.length_b   1.000
_cell.length_c   1.000
_cell.angle_alpha   90.00
_cell.angle_beta   90.00
_cell.angle_gamma   90.00
#
_symmetry.space_group_name_H-M   'P 1'
#
loop_
_entity.id
_entity.type
_entity.pdbx_description
1 polymer ?
#
loop_
_entity_poly.entity_id
_entity_poly.type
_entity_poly.pdbx_seq_one_letter_code
_entity_poly.pdbx_strand_id
1 'polypeptide(L)'
;MWPLLWSSQSKRTVFPEARHFNGEQFTSDIDTTHFPLAGWKKCVNQLLNSNKDFLTYGDYQGELELRKALSGYLHRSRGVNCSPEQIVIAAGTQSILHILYRITEWKNKVLAMEDPGYQGVRRSLQNQDIRMAPVPVDKDGLSLHEL
;
A
#
# COMPACT_ATOMS: atom_id res chain seq x y z
N MET A 1 -25.93 -33.58 -20.65
CA MET A 1 -27.21 -33.97 -20.01
C MET A 1 -26.91 -34.30 -18.56
N TRP A 2 -26.92 -33.26 -17.70
CA TRP A 2 -26.56 -33.33 -16.28
C TRP A 2 -27.74 -32.76 -15.48
N PRO A 3 -28.40 -33.53 -14.59
CA PRO A 3 -29.43 -32.99 -13.71
C PRO A 3 -28.86 -32.59 -12.35
N LEU A 4 -29.05 -31.31 -12.05
CA LEU A 4 -29.58 -30.71 -10.81
C LEU A 4 -29.51 -31.56 -9.51
N LEU A 5 -28.85 -31.01 -8.49
CA LEU A 5 -29.34 -30.94 -7.09
C LEU A 5 -28.36 -30.15 -6.21
N TRP A 6 -28.56 -28.83 -6.12
CA TRP A 6 -28.23 -28.09 -4.90
C TRP A 6 -29.17 -26.88 -4.79
N SER A 7 -30.29 -27.10 -4.11
CA SER A 7 -31.10 -26.03 -3.53
C SER A 7 -30.59 -25.80 -2.11
N SER A 8 -29.70 -24.83 -1.93
CA SER A 8 -29.48 -24.21 -0.62
C SER A 8 -29.95 -22.77 -0.73
N GLN A 9 -31.01 -22.47 0.02
CA GLN A 9 -31.48 -21.10 0.24
C GLN A 9 -30.38 -20.32 0.95
N SER A 10 -29.51 -19.67 0.18
CA SER A 10 -28.67 -18.60 0.70
C SER A 10 -29.59 -17.47 1.12
N LYS A 11 -29.70 -17.28 2.45
CA LYS A 11 -30.31 -16.08 2.99
C LYS A 11 -29.49 -14.90 2.44
N ARG A 12 -30.06 -14.16 1.49
CA ARG A 12 -29.54 -12.86 1.08
C ARG A 12 -29.52 -11.98 2.33
N THR A 13 -28.37 -11.85 2.97
CA THR A 13 -28.13 -10.76 3.89
C THR A 13 -28.23 -9.49 3.06
N VAL A 14 -29.34 -8.78 3.21
CA VAL A 14 -29.52 -7.46 2.61
C VAL A 14 -28.54 -6.54 3.33
N PHE A 15 -27.41 -6.27 2.69
CA PHE A 15 -26.54 -5.18 3.12
C PHE A 15 -27.33 -3.87 2.99
N PRO A 16 -27.28 -2.96 3.97
CA PRO A 16 -27.87 -1.65 3.82
C PRO A 16 -27.28 -1.00 2.55
N GLU A 17 -28.13 -0.37 1.75
CA GLU A 17 -27.75 0.32 0.51
C GLU A 17 -26.48 1.13 0.75
N ALA A 18 -25.46 0.85 -0.08
CA ALA A 18 -24.22 1.60 -0.07
C ALA A 18 -24.59 3.08 -0.16
N ARG A 19 -24.27 3.86 0.88
CA ARG A 19 -24.42 5.31 0.86
C ARG A 19 -23.80 5.78 -0.45
N HIS A 20 -24.61 6.42 -1.29
CA HIS A 20 -24.13 7.12 -2.47
C HIS A 20 -23.09 8.14 -2.01
N PHE A 21 -21.82 7.77 -2.06
CA PHE A 21 -20.73 8.70 -1.94
C PHE A 21 -20.71 9.48 -3.25
N ASN A 22 -21.21 10.71 -3.20
CA ASN A 22 -21.12 11.66 -4.30
C ASN A 22 -19.63 11.95 -4.58
N GLY A 23 -19.05 11.17 -5.49
CA GLY A 23 -18.21 11.59 -6.62
C GLY A 23 -16.98 12.48 -6.48
N GLU A 24 -16.67 13.15 -5.35
CA GLU A 24 -15.66 14.24 -5.36
C GLU A 24 -14.74 14.30 -4.13
N GLN A 25 -14.60 13.22 -3.35
CA GLN A 25 -13.56 13.14 -2.32
C GLN A 25 -12.72 11.89 -2.52
N PHE A 26 -11.57 12.06 -3.16
CA PHE A 26 -10.50 11.08 -3.02
C PHE A 26 -9.99 11.17 -1.58
N THR A 27 -9.98 10.06 -0.85
CA THR A 27 -9.44 9.98 0.52
C THR A 27 -7.93 10.28 0.61
N SER A 28 -7.31 10.63 -0.52
CA SER A 28 -5.88 10.94 -0.67
C SER A 28 -5.59 12.44 -0.81
N ASP A 29 -6.59 13.32 -0.75
CA ASP A 29 -6.33 14.75 -0.84
C ASP A 29 -5.50 15.24 0.35
N ILE A 30 -4.45 16.00 0.03
CA ILE A 30 -3.57 16.61 1.02
C ILE A 30 -4.23 17.91 1.49
N ASP A 31 -4.27 18.12 2.80
CA ASP A 31 -4.70 19.39 3.36
C ASP A 31 -3.67 20.49 3.03
N THR A 32 -4.00 21.29 2.03
CA THR A 32 -3.17 22.41 1.56
C THR A 32 -3.17 23.58 2.53
N THR A 33 -4.16 23.67 3.43
CA THR A 33 -4.31 24.78 4.39
C THR A 33 -3.39 24.61 5.60
N HIS A 34 -3.17 23.38 6.05
CA HIS A 34 -2.31 23.07 7.21
C HIS A 34 -0.90 22.61 6.85
N PHE A 35 -0.55 22.52 5.57
CA PHE A 35 0.80 22.15 5.18
C PHE A 35 1.84 23.18 5.68
N PRO A 36 2.88 22.78 6.44
CA PRO A 36 3.81 23.71 7.07
C PRO A 36 4.86 24.26 6.08
N LEU A 37 4.41 25.05 5.10
CA LEU A 37 5.23 25.57 3.99
C LEU A 37 6.48 26.29 4.47
N ALA A 38 6.40 27.09 5.54
CA ALA A 38 7.54 27.85 6.04
C ALA A 38 8.65 26.93 6.59
N GLY A 39 8.28 25.90 7.36
CA GLY A 39 9.22 24.90 7.88
C GLY A 39 9.83 24.08 6.74
N TRP A 40 9.00 23.65 5.79
CA TRP A 40 9.46 22.92 4.62
C TRP A 40 10.48 23.72 3.80
N LYS A 41 10.18 24.99 3.48
CA LYS A 41 11.11 25.90 2.78
C LYS A 41 12.42 26.07 3.52
N LYS A 42 12.38 26.21 4.86
CA LYS A 42 13.59 26.31 5.68
C LYS A 42 14.47 25.07 5.53
N CYS A 43 13.90 23.87 5.64
CA CYS A 43 14.64 22.61 5.48
C CYS A 43 15.24 22.46 4.08
N VAL A 44 14.47 22.74 3.03
CA VAL A 44 14.95 22.67 1.64
C VAL A 44 16.09 23.67 1.41
N ASN A 45 15.94 24.92 1.86
CA ASN A 45 17.01 25.91 1.75
C ASN A 45 18.26 25.51 2.54
N GLN A 46 18.12 24.90 3.71
CA GLN A 46 19.27 24.37 4.46
C GLN A 46 20.00 23.28 3.68
N LEU A 47 19.27 22.34 3.07
CA LEU A 47 19.85 21.30 2.21
C LEU A 47 20.58 21.90 1.01
N LEU A 48 19.96 22.84 0.29
CA LEU A 48 20.56 23.49 -0.89
C LEU A 48 21.84 24.27 -0.56
N ASN A 49 21.95 24.79 0.67
CA ASN A 49 23.14 25.49 1.17
C ASN A 49 24.17 24.55 1.85
N SER A 50 23.88 23.26 1.94
CA SER A 50 24.78 22.25 2.52
C SER A 50 25.70 21.63 1.46
N ASN A 51 26.23 20.42 1.70
CA ASN A 51 27.03 19.73 0.70
C ASN A 51 26.15 19.32 -0.51
N LYS A 52 26.78 19.11 -1.67
CA LYS A 52 26.07 18.85 -2.94
C LYS A 52 25.90 17.36 -3.24
N ASP A 53 26.00 16.51 -2.23
CA ASP A 53 26.00 15.05 -2.41
C ASP A 53 24.65 14.56 -3.00
N PHE A 54 23.56 15.29 -2.70
CA PHE A 54 22.23 15.08 -3.27
C PHE A 54 22.12 15.29 -4.80
N LEU A 55 23.16 15.84 -5.45
CA LEU A 55 23.22 15.96 -6.92
C LEU A 55 23.75 14.68 -7.58
N THR A 56 24.18 13.69 -6.80
CA THR A 56 24.61 12.39 -7.29
C THR A 56 23.45 11.39 -7.27
N TYR A 57 23.68 10.18 -7.79
CA TYR A 57 22.64 9.14 -7.85
C TYR A 57 22.18 8.62 -6.49
N GLY A 58 22.88 8.92 -5.39
CA GLY A 58 22.55 8.46 -4.05
C GLY A 58 22.60 6.93 -3.91
N ASP A 59 22.07 6.43 -2.80
CA ASP A 59 21.88 5.00 -2.53
C ASP A 59 20.58 4.51 -3.21
N TYR A 60 20.62 3.35 -3.89
CA TYR A 60 19.46 2.73 -4.53
C TYR A 60 18.31 2.39 -3.56
N GLN A 61 18.60 2.16 -2.27
CA GLN A 61 17.58 1.98 -1.23
C GLN A 61 17.02 3.31 -0.71
N GLY A 62 17.58 4.44 -1.13
CA GLY A 62 17.35 5.77 -0.59
C GLY A 62 18.36 6.15 0.49
N GLU A 63 18.45 7.45 0.75
CA GLU A 63 19.44 8.05 1.67
C GLU A 63 19.43 7.41 3.06
N LEU A 64 20.62 7.02 3.54
CA LEU A 64 20.79 6.32 4.82
C LEU A 64 20.24 7.15 6.00
N GLU A 65 20.50 8.46 6.03
CA GLU A 65 20.03 9.34 7.10
C GLU A 65 18.50 9.43 7.14
N LEU A 66 17.85 9.40 5.98
CA LEU A 66 16.39 9.31 5.89
C LEU A 66 15.90 7.96 6.45
N ARG A 67 16.54 6.85 6.07
CA ARG A 67 16.18 5.51 6.56
C ARG A 67 16.35 5.40 8.08
N LYS A 68 17.40 5.97 8.68
CA LYS A 68 17.58 6.06 10.14
C LYS A 68 16.46 6.84 10.82
N ALA A 69 16.14 8.02 10.29
CA ALA A 69 15.06 8.86 10.82
C ALA A 69 13.71 8.12 10.75
N LEU A 70 13.45 7.43 9.65
CA LEU A 70 12.23 6.65 9.43
C LEU A 70 12.14 5.42 10.34
N SER A 71 13.22 4.66 10.54
CA SER A 71 13.23 3.53 11.48
C SER A 71 12.79 3.99 12.89
N GLY A 72 13.38 5.08 13.40
CA GLY A 72 12.98 5.64 14.69
C GLY A 72 11.53 6.16 14.71
N TYR A 73 11.08 6.79 13.62
CA TYR A 73 9.69 7.27 13.51
C TYR A 73 8.69 6.12 13.45
N LEU A 74 8.95 5.06 12.68
CA LEU A 74 8.09 3.89 12.53
C LEU A 74 7.96 3.13 13.84
N HIS A 75 9.05 3.02 14.61
CA HIS A 75 9.00 2.47 15.95
C HIS A 75 8.08 3.28 16.87
N ARG A 76 8.26 4.61 16.95
CA ARG A 76 7.44 5.47 17.84
C ARG A 76 5.98 5.56 17.42
N SER A 77 5.70 5.60 16.12
CA SER A 77 4.34 5.83 15.60
C SER A 77 3.52 4.55 15.45
N ARG A 78 4.17 3.40 15.20
CA ARG A 78 3.51 2.14 14.83
C ARG A 78 4.08 0.90 15.53
N GLY A 79 5.07 1.05 16.42
CA GLY A 79 5.70 -0.09 17.09
C GLY A 79 6.56 -0.97 16.18
N VAL A 80 6.83 -0.54 14.94
CA VAL A 80 7.61 -1.33 13.98
C VAL A 80 9.06 -1.40 14.44
N ASN A 81 9.57 -2.61 14.65
CA ASN A 81 10.97 -2.86 14.95
C ASN A 81 11.71 -3.21 13.65
N CYS A 82 12.46 -2.25 13.10
CA CYS A 82 13.22 -2.45 11.86
C CYS A 82 14.53 -1.68 11.90
N SER A 83 15.59 -2.24 11.30
CA SER A 83 16.84 -1.52 11.08
C SER A 83 16.76 -0.66 9.81
N PRO A 84 17.60 0.38 9.66
CA PRO A 84 17.62 1.22 8.46
C PRO A 84 17.84 0.42 7.16
N GLU A 85 18.56 -0.70 7.20
CA GLU A 85 18.85 -1.58 6.06
C GLU A 85 17.60 -2.33 5.57
N GLN A 86 16.57 -2.46 6.40
CA GLN A 86 15.29 -3.10 6.07
C GLN A 86 14.28 -2.11 5.47
N ILE A 87 14.65 -0.84 5.31
CA ILE A 87 13.79 0.21 4.75
C ILE A 87 14.24 0.48 3.31
N VAL A 88 13.27 0.53 2.39
CA VAL A 88 13.47 0.94 0.99
C VAL A 88 12.59 2.14 0.71
N ILE A 89 13.19 3.23 0.22
CA ILE A 89 12.47 4.44 -0.16
C ILE A 89 12.01 4.32 -1.60
N ALA A 90 10.73 4.65 -1.84
CA ALA A 90 10.10 4.52 -3.14
C ALA A 90 9.19 5.73 -3.41
N ALA A 91 8.94 6.01 -4.69
CA ALA A 91 8.06 7.09 -5.16
C ALA A 91 6.57 6.69 -5.02
N GLY A 92 6.18 6.19 -3.86
CA GLY A 92 4.82 5.76 -3.53
C GLY A 92 4.54 4.27 -3.75
N THR A 93 3.35 3.84 -3.31
CA THR A 93 2.96 2.43 -3.21
C THR A 93 3.06 1.65 -4.51
N GLN A 94 2.66 2.24 -5.64
CA GLN A 94 2.73 1.54 -6.94
C GLN A 94 4.17 1.23 -7.37
N SER A 95 5.11 2.14 -7.09
CA SER A 95 6.52 1.93 -7.44
C SER A 95 7.16 0.79 -6.64
N ILE A 96 6.91 0.72 -5.33
CA ILE A 96 7.45 -0.37 -4.50
C ILE A 96 6.78 -1.71 -4.82
N LEU A 97 5.48 -1.73 -5.12
CA LEU A 97 4.79 -2.95 -5.57
C LEU A 97 5.40 -3.50 -6.87
N HIS A 98 5.71 -2.63 -7.83
CA HIS A 98 6.35 -3.06 -9.07
C HIS A 98 7.73 -3.71 -8.82
N ILE A 99 8.52 -3.17 -7.89
CA ILE A 99 9.78 -3.78 -7.46
C ILE A 99 9.51 -5.15 -6.82
N LEU A 100 8.57 -5.22 -5.87
CA LEU A 100 8.21 -6.46 -5.18
C LEU A 100 7.78 -7.58 -6.13
N TYR A 101 7.00 -7.24 -7.16
CA TYR A 101 6.58 -8.20 -8.17
C TYR A 101 7.75 -8.77 -8.97
N ARG A 102 8.75 -7.94 -9.30
CA ARG A 102 9.90 -8.38 -10.09
C ARG A 102 10.89 -9.24 -9.32
N ILE A 103 11.05 -9.00 -8.01
CA ILE A 103 11.98 -9.77 -7.17
C ILE A 103 11.37 -11.05 -6.59
N THR A 104 10.04 -11.21 -6.70
CA THR A 104 9.33 -12.39 -6.21
C THR A 104 9.19 -13.42 -7.32
N GLU A 105 9.61 -14.67 -7.07
CA GLU A 105 9.29 -15.77 -7.98
C GLU A 105 7.81 -16.17 -7.83
N TRP A 106 7.01 -15.97 -8.87
CA TRP A 106 5.55 -16.22 -8.87
C TRP A 106 5.17 -17.63 -9.32
N LYS A 107 6.12 -18.42 -9.81
CA LYS A 107 5.85 -19.79 -10.25
C LYS A 107 5.20 -20.56 -9.11
N ASN A 108 4.03 -21.13 -9.38
CA ASN A 108 3.23 -21.89 -8.41
C ASN A 108 2.78 -21.11 -7.15
N LYS A 109 2.83 -19.77 -7.16
CA LYS A 109 2.29 -18.92 -6.10
C LYS A 109 0.97 -18.26 -6.52
N VAL A 110 0.17 -17.93 -5.52
CA VAL A 110 -1.07 -17.14 -5.63
C VAL A 110 -1.03 -16.10 -4.53
N LEU A 111 -1.31 -14.84 -4.86
CA LEU A 111 -1.37 -13.76 -3.87
C LEU A 111 -2.78 -13.69 -3.28
N ALA A 112 -2.90 -13.84 -1.97
CA ALA A 112 -4.14 -13.60 -1.24
C ALA A 112 -4.37 -12.09 -1.11
N MET A 113 -5.56 -11.60 -1.47
CA MET A 113 -5.91 -10.19 -1.43
C MET A 113 -7.29 -9.98 -0.81
N GLU A 114 -7.40 -9.01 0.10
CA GLU A 114 -8.68 -8.57 0.67
C GLU A 114 -9.74 -8.28 -0.38
N ASP A 115 -10.97 -8.73 -0.13
CA ASP A 115 -12.16 -8.48 -0.93
C ASP A 115 -13.37 -8.08 -0.03
N PRO A 116 -13.83 -6.82 -0.08
CA PRO A 116 -13.29 -5.70 -0.85
C PRO A 116 -11.93 -5.22 -0.32
N GLY A 117 -11.04 -4.82 -1.23
CA GLY A 117 -9.69 -4.32 -0.89
C GLY A 117 -9.20 -3.18 -1.77
N TYR A 118 -7.91 -2.86 -1.67
CA TYR A 118 -7.32 -1.71 -2.38
C TYR A 118 -7.25 -1.92 -3.90
N GLN A 119 -8.17 -1.29 -4.64
CA GLN A 119 -8.30 -1.42 -6.10
C GLN A 119 -7.02 -1.12 -6.89
N GLY A 120 -6.13 -0.25 -6.37
CA GLY A 120 -4.84 0.05 -6.98
C GLY A 120 -3.92 -1.17 -7.05
N VAL A 121 -3.87 -2.00 -6.01
CA VAL A 121 -3.10 -3.25 -5.99
C VAL A 121 -3.73 -4.27 -6.95
N ARG A 122 -5.06 -4.41 -6.92
CA ARG A 122 -5.81 -5.37 -7.76
C ARG A 122 -5.52 -5.17 -9.24
N ARG A 123 -5.61 -3.93 -9.73
CA ARG A 123 -5.29 -3.59 -11.12
C ARG A 123 -3.81 -3.83 -11.44
N SER A 124 -2.92 -3.51 -10.51
CA SER A 124 -1.48 -3.70 -10.68
C SER A 124 -1.11 -5.18 -10.85
N LEU A 125 -1.73 -6.07 -10.07
CA LEU A 125 -1.54 -7.53 -10.19
C LEU A 125 -2.08 -8.11 -11.50
N GLN A 126 -3.27 -7.66 -11.91
CA GLN A 126 -3.89 -8.06 -13.19
C GLN A 126 -2.98 -7.71 -14.38
N ASN A 127 -2.34 -6.54 -14.36
CA ASN A 127 -1.43 -6.10 -15.41
C ASN A 127 -0.10 -6.88 -15.46
N GLN A 128 0.24 -7.65 -14.43
CA GLN A 128 1.48 -8.43 -14.34
C GLN A 128 1.21 -9.93 -14.49
N ASP A 129 -0.02 -10.33 -14.86
CA ASP A 129 -0.47 -11.72 -14.95
C ASP A 129 -0.21 -12.54 -13.67
N ILE A 130 -0.18 -11.87 -12.52
CA ILE A 130 0.00 -12.52 -11.21
C ILE A 130 -1.33 -13.09 -10.75
N ARG A 131 -1.35 -14.40 -10.47
CA ARG A 131 -2.53 -15.07 -9.92
C ARG A 131 -2.87 -14.53 -8.54
N MET A 132 -4.13 -14.20 -8.34
CA MET A 132 -4.65 -13.61 -7.11
C MET A 132 -5.88 -14.37 -6.64
N ALA A 133 -5.96 -14.66 -5.35
CA ALA A 133 -7.11 -15.21 -4.66
C ALA A 133 -7.77 -14.10 -3.82
N PRO A 134 -9.03 -13.71 -4.10
CA PRO A 134 -9.76 -12.80 -3.24
C PRO A 134 -10.11 -13.49 -1.91
N VAL A 135 -9.89 -12.81 -0.80
CA VAL A 135 -10.21 -13.28 0.56
C VAL A 135 -11.23 -12.33 1.17
N PRO A 136 -12.44 -12.82 1.53
CA PRO A 136 -13.48 -11.98 2.11
C PRO A 136 -12.99 -11.25 3.36
N VAL A 137 -13.37 -9.98 3.47
CA VAL A 137 -13.18 -9.17 4.68
C VAL A 137 -14.48 -9.15 5.48
N ASP A 138 -14.40 -9.49 6.77
CA ASP A 138 -15.49 -9.37 7.73
C ASP A 138 -15.29 -8.15 8.65
N LYS A 139 -16.04 -8.10 9.76
CA LYS A 139 -15.98 -7.00 10.73
C LYS A 139 -14.65 -6.90 11.49
N ASP A 140 -13.91 -8.01 11.59
CA ASP A 140 -12.67 -8.14 12.32
C ASP A 140 -11.44 -8.11 11.37
N GLY A 141 -11.68 -8.12 10.05
CA GLY A 141 -10.68 -7.94 9.01
C GLY A 141 -10.70 -9.06 7.99
N LEU A 142 -9.53 -9.38 7.43
CA LEU A 142 -9.37 -10.46 6.46
C LEU A 142 -9.70 -11.83 7.10
N SER A 143 -10.58 -12.61 6.46
CA SER A 143 -11.01 -13.92 6.95
C SER A 143 -9.85 -14.92 6.97
N LEU A 144 -9.43 -15.35 8.16
CA LEU A 144 -8.36 -16.34 8.33
C LEU A 144 -8.78 -17.77 7.93
N HIS A 145 -10.08 -18.05 7.87
CA HIS A 145 -10.58 -19.37 7.50
C HIS A 145 -10.53 -19.62 5.98
N GLU A 146 -10.37 -18.56 5.19
CA GLU A 146 -10.34 -18.58 3.73
C GLU A 146 -8.89 -18.43 3.18
N LEU A 147 -7.88 -18.47 4.07
CA LEU A 147 -6.44 -18.44 3.75
C LEU A 147 -5.83 -19.85 3.79
#